data_AF-A0A2T5C634-F1
#
_entry.id   AF-A0A2T5C634-F1
#
_cell.length_a   1.000
_cell.length_b   1.000
_cell.length_c   1.000
_cell.angle_alpha   90.00
_cell.angle_beta   90.00
_cell.angle_gamma   90.00
#
_symmetry.space_group_name_H-M   'P 1'
#
loop_
_entity.id
_entity.type
_entity.pdbx_description
1 polymer ?
#
loop_
_entity_poly.entity_id
_entity_poly.type
_entity_poly.pdbx_seq_one_letter_code
_entity_poly.pdbx_strand_id
1 'polypeptide(L)'
;MVWCDFCTFADQSNIEVTMIGKFFHTPRAKRFHITTRYYDAEKEELRDREDRIKAELGLNEKKEWNSNHRANIRGTFRQNMGGFSKSAEDARRRSNTRLIFFVMILALAVYLFFKF
;
A
#
# COMPACT_ATOMS: atom_id res chain seq x y z
N MET A 1 35.61 13.07 43.58
CA MET A 1 34.21 12.63 43.71
C MET A 1 33.34 13.79 43.23
N VAL A 2 32.38 13.53 42.35
CA VAL A 2 31.32 14.45 41.90
C VAL A 2 31.64 15.49 40.82
N TRP A 3 32.43 15.21 39.76
CA TRP A 3 32.48 16.11 38.57
C TRP A 3 32.75 15.37 37.24
N CYS A 4 32.40 14.09 37.10
CA CYS A 4 32.54 13.37 35.83
C CYS A 4 31.23 12.79 35.24
N ASP A 5 30.11 12.84 35.97
CA ASP A 5 28.88 12.12 35.55
C ASP A 5 27.83 13.00 34.85
N PHE A 6 28.09 14.30 34.63
CA PHE A 6 27.09 15.21 34.07
C PHE A 6 27.14 15.36 32.53
N CYS A 7 28.21 14.91 31.86
CA CYS A 7 28.35 15.09 30.41
C CYS A 7 27.69 13.99 29.56
N THR A 8 27.34 12.84 30.12
CA THR A 8 26.68 11.73 29.38
C THR A 8 25.16 11.85 29.32
N PHE A 9 24.55 12.79 30.05
CA PHE A 9 23.10 12.96 30.08
C PHE A 9 22.56 13.93 29.00
N ALA A 10 23.41 14.81 28.45
CA ALA A 10 22.99 15.82 27.47
C ALA A 10 22.91 15.30 26.02
N ASP A 11 23.44 14.10 25.73
CA ASP A 11 23.34 13.47 24.40
C ASP A 11 22.06 12.63 24.24
N GLN A 12 21.50 12.12 25.36
CA GLN A 12 20.31 11.27 25.35
C GLN A 12 19.00 12.05 25.03
N SER A 13 18.94 13.36 25.30
CA SER A 13 17.72 14.18 25.12
C SER A 13 17.46 14.63 23.67
N ASN A 14 18.47 14.61 22.79
CA ASN A 14 18.30 14.93 21.37
C ASN A 14 17.72 13.76 20.55
N ILE A 15 17.81 12.53 21.07
CA ILE A 15 17.30 11.32 20.40
C ILE A 15 15.78 11.15 20.64
N GLU A 16 15.23 11.65 21.75
CA GLU A 16 13.78 11.58 22.03
C GLU A 16 12.96 12.63 21.25
N VAL A 17 13.46 13.85 21.10
CA VAL A 17 12.74 14.92 20.37
C VAL A 17 12.67 14.64 18.86
N THR A 18 13.65 13.92 18.31
CA THR A 18 13.66 13.53 16.89
C THR A 18 12.65 12.44 16.56
N MET A 19 12.17 11.66 17.53
CA MET A 19 11.14 10.63 17.32
C MET A 19 9.72 11.20 17.41
N ILE A 20 9.47 12.21 18.26
CA ILE A 20 8.15 12.85 18.39
C ILE A 20 7.89 13.89 17.27
N GLY A 21 8.93 14.56 16.77
CA GLY A 21 8.83 15.61 15.74
C GLY A 21 8.66 15.11 14.30
N LYS A 22 8.84 13.80 14.05
CA LYS A 22 8.72 13.20 12.71
C LYS A 22 7.29 12.83 12.32
N PHE A 23 6.34 12.84 13.26
CA PHE A 23 4.94 12.51 12.99
C PHE A 23 4.19 13.57 12.16
N PHE A 24 4.69 14.81 12.13
CA PHE A 24 4.08 15.91 11.36
C PHE A 24 4.83 16.25 10.07
N HIS A 25 5.72 15.36 9.59
CA HIS A 25 6.33 15.54 8.28
C HIS A 25 5.38 15.04 7.18
N THR A 26 4.58 15.93 6.61
CA THR A 26 3.88 15.64 5.35
C THR A 26 4.89 15.67 4.20
N PRO A 27 5.19 14.54 3.54
CA PRO A 27 6.13 14.54 2.43
C PRO A 27 5.60 15.46 1.32
N ARG A 28 6.48 16.33 0.80
CA ARG A 28 6.13 17.20 -0.32
C ARG A 28 5.72 16.33 -1.50
N ALA A 29 4.58 16.65 -2.12
CA ALA A 29 4.06 15.89 -3.27
C ALA A 29 5.16 15.77 -4.35
N LYS A 30 5.51 14.52 -4.70
CA LYS A 30 6.44 14.25 -5.80
C LYS A 30 5.80 14.77 -7.09
N ARG A 31 6.52 15.62 -7.83
CA ARG A 31 6.07 16.03 -9.17
C ARG A 31 6.30 14.85 -10.10
N PHE A 32 5.23 14.29 -10.63
CA PHE A 32 5.32 13.25 -11.64
C PHE A 32 5.75 13.90 -12.96
N HIS A 33 6.92 13.54 -13.46
CA HIS A 33 7.32 13.87 -14.83
C HIS A 33 6.65 12.88 -15.77
N ILE A 34 5.44 13.22 -16.22
CA ILE A 34 4.70 12.43 -17.21
C ILE A 34 5.18 12.90 -18.57
N THR A 35 5.95 12.08 -19.27
CA THR A 35 6.25 12.32 -20.68
C THR A 35 4.96 12.12 -21.47
N THR A 36 4.50 13.17 -22.15
CA THR A 36 3.34 13.09 -23.06
C THR A 36 3.77 12.30 -24.29
N ARG A 37 3.64 10.97 -24.23
CA ARG A 37 3.72 10.14 -25.42
C ARG A 37 2.42 10.31 -26.18
N TYR A 38 2.50 10.91 -27.37
CA TYR A 38 1.36 11.04 -28.25
C TYR A 38 0.81 9.66 -28.61
N TYR A 39 -0.52 9.56 -28.60
CA TYR A 39 -1.24 8.39 -29.05
C TYR A 39 -1.12 8.27 -30.58
N ASP A 40 -0.72 7.10 -31.04
CA ASP A 40 -0.61 6.76 -32.45
C ASP A 40 -1.54 5.57 -32.71
N ALA A 41 -2.63 5.83 -33.42
CA ALA A 41 -3.69 4.85 -33.67
C ALA A 41 -3.20 3.69 -34.53
N GLU A 42 -2.36 3.97 -35.53
CA GLU A 42 -1.84 2.94 -36.45
C GLU A 42 -0.98 1.93 -35.70
N LYS A 43 -0.16 2.43 -34.77
CA LYS A 43 0.70 1.58 -33.93
C LYS A 43 -0.10 0.69 -32.98
N GLU A 44 -1.25 1.13 -32.49
CA GLU A 44 -2.08 0.29 -31.62
C GLU A 44 -2.79 -0.81 -32.41
N GLU A 45 -3.37 -0.46 -33.56
CA GLU A 45 -4.07 -1.43 -34.41
C GLU A 45 -3.16 -2.54 -34.95
N LEU A 46 -1.93 -2.19 -35.35
CA LEU A 46 -0.94 -3.18 -35.79
C LEU A 46 -0.57 -4.14 -34.66
N ARG A 47 -0.40 -3.63 -33.44
CA ARG A 47 -0.07 -4.46 -32.27
C ARG A 47 -1.21 -5.39 -31.89
N ASP A 48 -2.45 -4.92 -31.93
CA ASP A 48 -3.62 -5.77 -31.67
C ASP A 48 -3.74 -6.92 -32.68
N ARG A 49 -3.40 -6.65 -33.95
CA ARG A 49 -3.36 -7.68 -34.99
C ARG A 49 -2.24 -8.69 -34.72
N GLU A 50 -1.04 -8.22 -34.42
CA GLU A 50 0.07 -9.09 -34.06
C GLU A 50 -0.21 -9.96 -32.83
N ASP A 51 -0.86 -9.41 -31.81
CA ASP A 51 -1.14 -10.12 -30.57
C ASP A 51 -2.21 -11.20 -30.77
N ARG A 52 -3.21 -10.96 -31.64
CA ARG A 52 -4.16 -12.01 -32.07
C ARG A 52 -3.45 -13.12 -32.84
N ILE A 53 -2.61 -12.75 -33.80
CA ILE A 53 -1.83 -13.72 -34.61
C ILE A 53 -0.89 -14.55 -33.73
N LYS A 54 -0.23 -13.91 -32.74
CA LYS A 54 0.64 -14.60 -31.76
C LYS A 54 -0.14 -15.55 -30.85
N ALA A 55 -1.36 -15.17 -30.44
CA ALA A 55 -2.24 -16.04 -29.65
C ALA A 55 -2.71 -17.26 -30.45
N GLU A 56 -3.00 -17.08 -31.74
CA GLU A 56 -3.42 -18.15 -32.67
C GLU A 56 -2.27 -19.11 -33.03
N LEU A 57 -1.04 -18.60 -33.17
CA LEU A 57 0.15 -19.38 -33.53
C LEU A 57 0.71 -20.24 -32.38
N GLY A 58 0.15 -20.17 -31.17
CA GLY A 58 0.58 -21.00 -30.04
C GLY A 58 2.02 -20.75 -29.56
N LEU A 59 2.67 -19.66 -29.99
CA LEU A 59 4.06 -19.29 -29.65
C LEU A 59 4.18 -18.69 -28.24
N ASN A 60 3.51 -19.31 -27.26
CA ASN A 60 3.72 -19.06 -25.83
C ASN A 60 4.91 -19.88 -25.28
N GLU A 61 5.87 -20.27 -26.13
CA GLU A 61 7.09 -20.90 -25.66
C GLU A 61 8.12 -19.84 -25.28
N LYS A 62 8.17 -19.58 -23.97
CA LYS A 62 9.36 -19.13 -23.22
C LYS A 62 10.17 -18.00 -23.89
N LYS A 63 9.53 -16.92 -24.34
CA LYS A 63 10.22 -15.64 -24.50
C LYS A 63 9.99 -14.82 -23.25
N GLU A 64 11.00 -14.89 -22.38
CA GLU A 64 11.53 -13.78 -21.60
C GLU A 64 10.54 -12.62 -21.50
N TRP A 65 9.83 -12.58 -20.36
CA TRP A 65 8.96 -11.50 -19.88
C TRP A 65 9.11 -10.22 -20.71
N ASN A 66 8.34 -10.11 -21.80
CA ASN A 66 8.25 -8.86 -22.53
C ASN A 66 7.54 -7.91 -21.58
N SER A 67 8.32 -7.03 -20.95
CA SER A 67 7.91 -6.05 -19.95
C SER A 67 6.89 -5.03 -20.48
N ASN A 68 6.37 -5.24 -21.69
CA ASN A 68 5.47 -4.36 -22.41
C ASN A 68 4.13 -5.02 -22.77
N HIS A 69 3.74 -6.11 -22.11
CA HIS A 69 2.34 -6.52 -22.10
C HIS A 69 1.53 -5.50 -21.29
N ARG A 70 1.12 -4.43 -21.97
CA ARG A 70 0.31 -3.35 -21.42
C ARG A 70 -1.12 -3.88 -21.33
N ALA A 71 -1.45 -4.53 -20.23
CA ALA A 71 -2.84 -4.89 -19.92
C ALA A 71 -3.73 -3.66 -20.14
N ASN A 72 -4.97 -3.85 -20.61
CA ASN A 72 -5.89 -2.75 -20.92
C ASN A 72 -6.19 -1.89 -19.67
N ILE A 73 -5.33 -0.90 -19.39
CA ILE A 73 -5.40 -0.08 -18.17
C ILE A 73 -6.67 0.79 -18.18
N ARG A 74 -7.27 1.05 -19.36
CA ARG A 74 -8.48 1.86 -19.51
C ARG A 74 -9.67 1.28 -18.72
N GLY A 75 -9.79 -0.04 -18.63
CA GLY A 75 -10.86 -0.72 -17.89
C GLY A 75 -10.57 -0.93 -16.40
N THR A 76 -9.30 -1.13 -16.04
CA THR A 76 -8.91 -1.47 -14.66
C THR A 76 -9.04 -0.29 -13.70
N PHE A 77 -8.90 0.95 -14.17
CA PHE A 77 -9.14 2.13 -13.34
C PHE A 77 -10.58 2.21 -12.83
N ARG A 78 -11.56 1.88 -13.67
CA ARG A 78 -12.99 1.93 -13.27
C ARG A 78 -13.33 0.79 -12.31
N GLN A 79 -12.73 -0.39 -12.49
CA GLN A 79 -12.90 -1.53 -11.59
C GLN A 79 -12.28 -1.27 -10.21
N ASN A 80 -11.07 -0.69 -10.15
CA ASN A 80 -10.41 -0.38 -8.88
C ASN A 80 -11.03 0.81 -8.14
N MET A 81 -11.57 1.82 -8.84
CA MET A 81 -12.28 2.93 -8.20
C MET A 81 -13.62 2.50 -7.58
N GLY A 82 -14.35 1.58 -8.22
CA GLY A 82 -15.64 1.09 -7.71
C GLY A 82 -15.55 0.30 -6.39
N GLY A 83 -14.37 -0.25 -6.08
CA GLY A 83 -14.11 -0.94 -4.80
C GLY A 83 -13.77 0.02 -3.65
N PHE A 84 -13.34 1.24 -3.94
CA PHE A 84 -12.86 2.19 -2.91
C PHE A 84 -14.00 2.73 -2.02
N SER A 85 -15.21 2.89 -2.58
CA SER A 85 -16.40 3.28 -1.80
C SER A 85 -16.89 2.17 -0.87
N LYS A 86 -16.78 0.90 -1.29
CA LYS A 86 -17.07 -0.27 -0.43
C LYS A 86 -15.98 -0.52 0.61
N SER A 87 -14.73 -0.15 0.29
CA SER A 87 -13.58 -0.33 1.16
C SER A 87 -13.69 0.43 2.49
N ALA A 88 -14.35 1.59 2.52
CA ALA A 88 -14.56 2.35 3.76
C ALA A 88 -15.49 1.62 4.76
N GLU A 89 -16.62 1.10 4.27
CA GLU A 89 -17.56 0.28 5.05
C GLU A 89 -16.91 -1.03 5.51
N ASP A 90 -16.21 -1.73 4.60
CA ASP A 90 -15.50 -2.98 4.92
C ASP A 90 -14.34 -2.77 5.91
N ALA A 91 -13.62 -1.64 5.81
CA ALA A 91 -12.58 -1.26 6.76
C ALA A 91 -13.17 -0.97 8.15
N ARG A 92 -14.31 -0.27 8.21
CA ARG A 92 -15.04 -0.02 9.47
C ARG A 92 -15.53 -1.33 10.10
N ARG A 93 -16.06 -2.26 9.30
CA ARG A 93 -16.52 -3.56 9.75
C ARG A 93 -15.39 -4.40 10.33
N ARG A 94 -14.24 -4.47 9.65
CA ARG A 94 -13.02 -5.16 10.13
C ARG A 94 -12.48 -4.57 11.43
N SER A 95 -12.54 -3.25 11.60
CA SER A 95 -12.12 -2.58 12.84
C SER A 95 -13.03 -2.94 14.01
N ASN A 96 -14.36 -2.94 13.79
CA ASN A 96 -15.33 -3.25 14.84
C ASN A 96 -15.23 -4.70 15.33
N THR A 97 -14.96 -5.67 14.44
CA THR A 97 -14.77 -7.07 14.83
C THR A 97 -13.59 -7.26 15.79
N ARG A 98 -12.51 -6.49 15.58
CA ARG A 98 -11.32 -6.54 16.45
C ARG A 98 -11.64 -6.01 17.85
N LEU A 99 -12.44 -4.95 17.96
CA LEU A 99 -12.89 -4.42 19.26
C LEU A 99 -13.78 -5.42 20.00
N ILE A 100 -14.74 -6.05 19.30
CA ILE A 100 -15.63 -7.06 19.89
C ILE A 100 -14.81 -8.24 20.45
N PHE A 101 -13.77 -8.68 19.72
CA PHE A 101 -12.90 -9.76 20.16
C PHE A 101 -12.16 -9.44 21.47
N PHE A 102 -11.59 -8.24 21.59
CA PHE A 102 -10.94 -7.81 22.83
C PHE A 102 -11.91 -7.72 24.01
N VAL A 103 -13.11 -7.17 23.80
CA VAL A 103 -14.14 -7.07 24.85
C VAL A 103 -14.59 -8.46 25.31
N MET A 104 -14.81 -9.40 24.39
CA MET A 104 -15.19 -10.78 24.71
C MET A 104 -14.11 -11.50 25.53
N ILE A 105 -12.84 -11.37 25.14
CA ILE A 105 -11.72 -11.96 25.89
C ILE A 105 -11.62 -11.36 27.28
N LEU A 106 -11.70 -10.03 27.42
CA LEU A 106 -11.62 -9.37 28.72
C LEU A 106 -12.77 -9.81 29.63
N ALA A 107 -14.00 -9.88 29.09
CA ALA A 107 -15.17 -10.31 29.84
C ALA A 107 -15.05 -11.76 30.33
N LEU A 108 -14.57 -12.67 29.49
CA LEU A 108 -14.30 -14.06 29.87
C LEU A 108 -13.21 -14.15 30.95
N ALA A 109 -12.11 -13.41 30.81
CA ALA A 109 -11.05 -13.40 31.80
C ALA A 109 -11.56 -12.93 33.17
N VAL A 110 -12.27 -11.80 33.21
CA VAL A 110 -12.89 -11.27 34.43
C VAL A 110 -13.86 -12.29 35.04
N TYR A 111 -14.71 -12.91 34.22
CA TYR A 111 -15.65 -13.93 34.72
C TYR A 111 -14.94 -15.12 35.36
N LEU A 112 -13.87 -15.64 34.73
CA LEU A 112 -13.09 -16.74 35.30
C LEU A 112 -12.35 -16.33 36.58
N PHE A 113 -11.82 -15.10 36.65
CA PHE A 113 -11.17 -14.56 37.86
C PHE A 113 -12.14 -14.32 39.02
N PHE A 114 -13.39 -13.94 38.76
CA PHE A 114 -14.40 -13.79 39.81
C PHE A 114 -15.03 -15.12 40.23
N LYS A 115 -15.03 -16.10 39.33
CA LYS A 115 -15.63 -17.42 39.57
C LYS A 115 -14.68 -18.38 40.28
N PHE A 116 -13.37 -18.25 40.05
CA PHE A 116 -12.30 -18.96 40.75
C PHE A 116 -12.00 -18.27 42.09
#